data_AF-A0A8C2BRZ7-F1
#
_entry.id   AF-A0A8C2BRZ7-F1
#
_cell.length_a   1.000
_cell.length_b   1.000
_cell.length_c   1.000
_cell.angle_alpha   90.00
_cell.angle_beta   90.00
_cell.angle_gamma   90.00
#
_symmetry.space_group_name_H-M   'P 1'
#
loop_
_entity.id
_entity.type
_entity.pdbx_description
1 polymer ?
#
loop_
_entity_poly.entity_id
_entity_poly.type
_entity_poly.pdbx_seq_one_letter_code
_entity_poly.pdbx_strand_id
1 'polypeptide(L)'
;RCVWRMEPQRGAALIKEQFLTTKEKFHEFLASARPRASRDEADGDPEEPSGEPEQKRVKLDRDAEQKKKKMRGQNKSRPHIKPQSYEERRLCPSIVQCVYGEKCRFLHDVSEYMCSKAADLGDQCYRFSSFGWCQYGVTCRFSRAHTSPELKNLRNEELCRRSTDTVSNHLDKDLQRRLRKKQQRFPGAEAYLQTVSRGERPTHTSHAAGDAANGPETAVQRLNTLCSYSHLQLKQSLSISDPPVKTLGPITDADVIKLRPSEKKQVDFRDKLYLAPLTTCGNLPFRRVCKRFGADITCGEMAMVTNLLQGQASEWALLKRHASEDLFGVQLEGCFPDTMTRCAELLNQNIDVDFVDINSGCPIDLVYKKGGGCGLMTRTSKFEQIVRGMNSVLDVPLTVKIRTGVQQNCNIAHKLIPEMKKWGVSLVTLHGRSREQRYTKSADWEYIDTCSKLAAPVPLFGNGDILTYEDAMKARETGVSGIMVARGALIKPWLFTEIKENRHWDISSGERLDILRDFSNYGLEHWGSDTQGVEKTRSFLLEWLSFLCRYIPVGLLERVPQKINERPPFYMGRDYMESLMASQHVDDWIHISEMLLGPVPKNFSFLPKHKANAY
;
A
#
# COMPACT_ATOMS: atom_id res chain seq x y z
N ARG A 1 -21.55 13.57 -47.83
CA ARG A 1 -21.24 13.97 -46.44
C ARG A 1 -20.07 13.09 -45.97
N CYS A 2 -18.84 13.55 -46.14
CA CYS A 2 -17.66 12.86 -45.62
C CYS A 2 -17.61 13.08 -44.12
N VAL A 3 -17.95 12.04 -43.35
CA VAL A 3 -17.75 12.03 -41.89
C VAL A 3 -16.25 11.88 -41.68
N TRP A 4 -15.59 12.96 -41.26
CA TRP A 4 -14.26 12.89 -40.69
C TRP A 4 -14.36 12.09 -39.40
N ARG A 5 -14.24 10.76 -39.47
CA ARG A 5 -13.96 9.96 -38.28
C ARG A 5 -12.57 10.40 -37.81
N MET A 6 -12.52 11.21 -36.75
CA MET A 6 -11.26 11.46 -36.06
C MET A 6 -10.68 10.11 -35.68
N GLU A 7 -9.52 9.75 -36.25
CA GLU A 7 -8.82 8.55 -35.83
C GLU A 7 -8.57 8.64 -34.31
N PRO A 8 -8.84 7.56 -33.55
CA PRO A 8 -8.67 7.61 -32.11
C PRO A 8 -7.23 7.96 -31.75
N GLN A 9 -7.04 9.00 -30.94
CA GLN A 9 -5.72 9.31 -30.40
C GLN A 9 -5.16 8.10 -29.67
N ARG A 10 -3.92 7.72 -29.99
CA ARG A 10 -3.26 6.54 -29.41
C ARG A 10 -3.24 6.66 -27.89
N GLY A 11 -3.94 5.75 -27.20
CA GLY A 11 -4.04 5.75 -25.73
C GLY A 11 -5.24 6.50 -25.16
N ALA A 12 -6.16 7.01 -25.98
CA ALA A 12 -7.47 7.47 -25.54
C ALA A 12 -8.48 6.31 -25.49
N ALA A 13 -9.39 6.33 -24.52
CA ALA A 13 -10.53 5.42 -24.48
C ALA A 13 -11.58 5.82 -25.53
N LEU A 14 -12.27 4.84 -26.11
CA LEU A 14 -13.34 5.08 -27.08
C LEU A 14 -14.67 5.30 -26.35
N ILE A 15 -15.23 6.49 -26.48
CA ILE A 15 -16.50 6.91 -25.88
C ILE A 15 -17.48 7.21 -27.01
N LYS A 16 -18.75 6.85 -26.85
CA LYS A 16 -19.80 7.11 -27.85
C LYS A 16 -19.88 8.60 -28.17
N GLU A 17 -19.99 8.93 -29.45
CA GLU A 17 -19.90 10.30 -29.98
C GLU A 17 -20.82 11.31 -29.27
N GLN A 18 -22.02 10.88 -28.89
CA GLN A 18 -23.01 11.72 -28.18
C GLN A 18 -22.57 12.24 -26.80
N PHE A 19 -21.54 11.64 -26.18
CA PHE A 19 -21.01 12.09 -24.89
C PHE A 19 -19.71 12.88 -25.03
N LEU A 20 -19.06 12.87 -26.18
CA LEU A 20 -17.80 13.58 -26.38
C LEU A 20 -18.03 15.10 -26.34
N THR A 21 -17.08 15.81 -25.76
CA THR A 21 -17.13 17.28 -25.68
C THR A 21 -15.72 17.88 -25.79
N THR A 22 -15.64 19.21 -25.92
CA THR A 22 -14.36 19.93 -25.87
C THR A 22 -13.99 20.25 -24.42
N LYS A 23 -12.71 20.54 -24.20
CA LYS A 23 -12.21 20.96 -22.87
C LYS A 23 -12.97 22.18 -22.34
N GLU A 24 -13.19 23.17 -23.20
CA GLU A 24 -13.83 24.44 -22.85
C GLU A 24 -15.27 24.20 -22.41
N LYS A 25 -16.05 23.49 -23.22
CA LYS A 25 -17.44 23.11 -22.90
C LYS A 25 -17.52 22.25 -21.64
N PHE A 26 -16.54 21.38 -21.41
CA PHE A 26 -16.48 20.55 -20.20
C PHE A 26 -16.35 21.41 -18.94
N HIS A 27 -15.41 22.34 -18.92
CA HIS A 27 -15.20 23.21 -17.76
C HIS A 27 -16.31 24.25 -17.60
N GLU A 28 -16.87 24.76 -18.69
CA GLU A 28 -18.03 25.66 -18.66
C GLU A 28 -19.25 24.96 -18.03
N PHE A 29 -19.54 23.73 -18.45
CA PHE A 29 -20.60 22.91 -17.85
C PHE A 29 -20.38 22.72 -16.35
N LEU A 30 -19.16 22.35 -15.92
CA LEU A 30 -18.87 22.17 -14.51
C LEU A 30 -18.97 23.47 -13.69
N ALA A 31 -18.54 24.59 -14.26
CA ALA A 31 -18.61 25.90 -13.62
C ALA A 31 -20.06 26.41 -13.49
N SER A 32 -20.92 26.12 -14.47
CA SER A 32 -22.32 26.59 -14.50
C SER A 32 -23.18 26.08 -13.33
N ALA A 33 -22.85 24.89 -12.81
CA ALA A 33 -23.59 24.27 -11.71
C ALA A 33 -22.94 24.49 -10.34
N ARG A 34 -21.79 25.18 -10.26
CA ARG A 34 -21.22 25.60 -8.98
C ARG A 34 -22.07 26.76 -8.44
N PRO A 35 -22.56 26.70 -7.18
CA PRO A 35 -23.12 27.87 -6.54
C PRO A 35 -22.08 29.00 -6.58
N ARG A 36 -22.47 30.22 -6.99
CA ARG A 36 -21.63 31.41 -6.85
C ARG A 36 -21.39 31.66 -5.36
N ALA A 37 -20.40 30.99 -4.78
CA ALA A 37 -19.90 31.36 -3.46
C ALA A 37 -19.24 32.74 -3.60
N SER A 38 -19.62 33.67 -2.73
CA SER A 38 -19.01 35.00 -2.60
C SER A 38 -17.52 34.86 -2.31
N ARG A 39 -16.72 34.77 -3.37
CA ARG A 39 -15.30 35.11 -3.30
C ARG A 39 -15.27 36.63 -3.43
N ASP A 40 -15.11 37.31 -2.31
CA ASP A 40 -14.65 38.70 -2.33
C ASP A 40 -13.40 38.75 -3.21
N GLU A 41 -13.41 39.71 -4.14
CA GLU A 41 -12.40 39.93 -5.14
C GLU A 41 -11.01 40.01 -4.50
N ALA A 42 -10.15 39.07 -4.86
CA ALA A 42 -8.71 39.21 -4.74
C ALA A 42 -8.14 39.01 -6.14
N ASP A 43 -7.98 40.13 -6.84
CA ASP A 43 -7.19 40.23 -8.06
C ASP A 43 -5.81 39.62 -7.84
N GLY A 44 -5.45 38.70 -8.73
CA GLY A 44 -4.15 38.05 -8.73
C GLY A 44 -4.22 36.72 -9.46
N ASP A 45 -4.20 36.77 -10.80
CA ASP A 45 -4.01 35.61 -11.66
C ASP A 45 -2.81 34.77 -11.19
N PRO A 46 -3.03 33.50 -10.77
CA PRO A 46 -1.93 32.56 -10.68
C PRO A 46 -1.73 31.96 -12.09
N GLU A 47 -0.58 32.28 -12.71
CA GLU A 47 -0.15 31.69 -13.98
C GLU A 47 -0.43 30.17 -14.04
N GLU A 48 -1.17 29.75 -15.06
CA GLU A 48 -1.37 28.35 -15.42
C GLU A 48 -0.02 27.65 -15.66
N PRO A 49 0.21 26.42 -15.16
CA PRO A 49 1.23 25.57 -15.73
C PRO A 49 0.63 24.82 -16.94
N SER A 50 0.31 25.56 -18.01
CA SER A 50 0.03 24.99 -19.33
C SER A 50 1.35 24.85 -20.10
N GLY A 51 1.92 23.65 -20.10
CA GLY A 51 3.11 23.36 -20.90
C GLY A 51 3.75 22.00 -20.58
N GLU A 52 3.80 21.12 -21.58
CA GLU A 52 4.65 19.95 -21.57
C GLU A 52 6.12 20.37 -21.36
N PRO A 53 6.89 19.77 -20.44
CA PRO A 53 8.32 20.04 -20.38
C PRO A 53 9.03 19.28 -21.50
N GLU A 54 9.60 20.02 -22.45
CA GLU A 54 10.55 19.51 -23.44
C GLU A 54 11.63 18.63 -22.79
N GLN A 55 12.04 17.59 -23.52
CA GLN A 55 13.12 16.69 -23.13
C GLN A 55 14.39 17.49 -22.84
N LYS A 56 14.85 17.46 -21.58
CA LYS A 56 16.11 18.11 -21.16
C LYS A 56 17.29 17.58 -21.97
N ARG A 57 17.78 18.40 -22.92
CA ARG A 57 19.16 18.32 -23.41
C ARG A 57 20.12 18.63 -22.26
N VAL A 58 21.15 17.80 -22.15
CA VAL A 58 22.24 17.91 -21.18
C VAL A 58 22.99 19.22 -21.43
N LYS A 59 23.04 20.12 -20.45
CA LYS A 59 23.98 21.25 -20.41
C LYS A 59 25.03 20.99 -19.34
N LEU A 60 26.28 21.06 -19.77
CA LEU A 60 27.50 21.01 -18.95
C LEU A 60 27.59 22.23 -18.03
N ASP A 61 28.16 22.00 -16.85
CA ASP A 61 28.29 22.93 -15.74
C ASP A 61 29.00 24.24 -16.10
N ARG A 62 28.54 25.35 -15.48
CA ARG A 62 29.44 26.31 -14.83
C ARG A 62 28.72 27.14 -13.77
N ASP A 63 29.50 27.36 -12.72
CA ASP A 63 29.44 28.39 -11.70
C ASP A 63 28.61 28.17 -10.42
N ALA A 64 29.31 28.48 -9.33
CA ALA A 64 29.11 28.04 -7.98
C ALA A 64 28.53 29.19 -7.15
N GLU A 65 27.29 29.03 -6.68
CA GLU A 65 26.75 29.86 -5.61
C GLU A 65 25.92 29.01 -4.62
N GLN A 66 25.93 29.49 -3.38
CA GLN A 66 25.63 28.78 -2.14
C GLN A 66 24.33 27.95 -2.17
N LYS A 67 24.46 26.62 -2.12
CA LYS A 67 23.34 25.68 -2.13
C LYS A 67 22.61 25.66 -0.78
N LYS A 68 21.47 26.38 -0.66
CA LYS A 68 20.34 25.88 0.13
C LYS A 68 20.08 24.43 -0.31
N LYS A 69 19.92 23.48 0.63
CA LYS A 69 19.61 22.07 0.33
C LYS A 69 18.38 21.99 -0.57
N LYS A 70 18.57 21.97 -1.89
CA LYS A 70 17.49 21.77 -2.87
C LYS A 70 16.80 20.46 -2.50
N MET A 71 15.51 20.51 -2.15
CA MET A 71 14.74 19.30 -1.89
C MET A 71 14.89 18.36 -3.11
N ARG A 72 15.18 17.08 -2.86
CA ARG A 72 15.40 16.03 -3.88
C ARG A 72 14.21 15.04 -3.83
N GLY A 73 13.75 14.51 -4.97
CA GLY A 73 12.54 13.64 -5.06
C GLY A 73 11.47 14.10 -6.06
N GLN A 74 10.40 13.30 -6.24
CA GLN A 74 9.30 13.55 -7.19
C GLN A 74 8.29 14.61 -6.68
N ASN A 75 8.24 14.85 -5.37
CA ASN A 75 7.20 15.67 -4.70
C ASN A 75 7.74 16.98 -4.09
N LYS A 76 8.79 17.57 -4.69
CA LYS A 76 9.49 18.74 -4.11
C LYS A 76 8.66 20.02 -4.07
N SER A 77 7.69 20.14 -4.99
CA SER A 77 6.84 21.32 -5.14
C SER A 77 5.54 21.20 -4.33
N ARG A 78 5.39 20.14 -3.52
CA ARG A 78 4.18 19.94 -2.72
C ARG A 78 4.17 20.92 -1.54
N PRO A 79 3.12 21.74 -1.38
CA PRO A 79 3.02 22.64 -0.24
C PRO A 79 2.96 21.83 1.07
N HIS A 80 3.78 22.22 2.05
CA HIS A 80 3.71 21.66 3.40
C HIS A 80 2.62 22.40 4.17
N ILE A 81 1.36 21.97 3.99
CA ILE A 81 0.24 22.55 4.73
C ILE A 81 0.28 21.97 6.14
N LYS A 82 0.84 22.73 7.07
CA LYS A 82 0.42 22.64 8.45
C LYS A 82 -0.80 23.54 8.57
N PRO A 83 -1.98 23.04 8.96
CA PRO A 83 -3.11 23.92 9.27
C PRO A 83 -2.73 24.75 10.52
N GLN A 84 -2.08 25.90 10.31
CA GLN A 84 -1.55 26.75 11.38
C GLN A 84 -2.69 27.31 12.26
N SER A 85 -3.85 27.59 11.67
CA SER A 85 -5.00 28.18 12.37
C SER A 85 -5.62 27.26 13.43
N TYR A 86 -5.52 25.93 13.28
CA TYR A 86 -6.07 24.99 14.26
C TYR A 86 -5.23 24.91 15.54
N GLU A 87 -3.91 25.11 15.44
CA GLU A 87 -3.02 24.97 16.61
C GLU A 87 -3.17 26.11 17.61
N GLU A 88 -3.62 27.28 17.18
CA GLU A 88 -3.69 28.50 18.00
C GLU A 88 -4.85 28.47 19.02
N ARG A 89 -5.98 27.85 18.67
CA ARG A 89 -7.19 27.78 19.53
C ARG A 89 -7.60 26.34 19.86
N ARG A 90 -6.61 25.46 20.03
CA ARG A 90 -6.86 24.06 20.38
C ARG A 90 -7.21 23.92 21.86
N LEU A 91 -8.23 23.12 22.17
CA LEU A 91 -8.56 22.71 23.52
C LEU A 91 -7.44 21.83 24.12
N CYS A 92 -7.10 22.06 25.39
CA CYS A 92 -6.07 21.28 26.08
C CYS A 92 -6.45 19.78 26.12
N PRO A 93 -5.60 18.87 25.60
CA PRO A 93 -5.88 17.42 25.66
C PRO A 93 -5.98 16.87 27.09
N SER A 94 -5.39 17.59 28.05
CA SER A 94 -5.37 17.25 29.48
C SER A 94 -6.12 18.28 30.30
N ILE A 95 -7.16 18.92 29.76
CA ILE A 95 -7.92 20.02 30.41
C ILE A 95 -8.30 19.74 31.87
N VAL A 96 -8.64 18.48 32.21
CA VAL A 96 -9.03 18.08 33.57
C VAL A 96 -7.84 18.00 34.54
N GLN A 97 -6.65 17.68 34.04
CA GLN A 97 -5.43 17.44 34.84
C GLN A 97 -4.21 18.09 34.17
N CYS A 98 -4.33 19.35 33.77
CA CYS A 98 -3.29 20.03 33.02
C CYS A 98 -2.15 20.44 33.95
N VAL A 99 -0.96 19.87 33.74
CA VAL A 99 0.25 20.17 34.53
C VAL A 99 0.70 21.63 34.38
N TYR A 100 0.34 22.27 33.27
CA TYR A 100 0.75 23.64 32.96
C TYR A 100 -0.22 24.71 33.49
N GLY A 101 -1.43 24.33 33.90
CA GLY A 101 -2.46 25.25 34.39
C GLY A 101 -2.65 26.47 33.47
N GLU A 102 -2.60 27.67 34.06
CA GLU A 102 -2.74 28.95 33.34
C GLU A 102 -1.61 29.25 32.35
N LYS A 103 -0.43 28.63 32.51
CA LYS A 103 0.70 28.78 31.56
C LYS A 103 0.56 27.88 30.34
N CYS A 104 -0.51 27.10 30.25
CA CYS A 104 -0.72 26.23 29.13
C CYS A 104 -1.04 27.04 27.87
N ARG A 105 -0.40 26.66 26.75
CA ARG A 105 -0.66 27.26 25.43
C ARG A 105 -2.09 26.98 24.91
N PHE A 106 -2.77 25.98 25.45
CA PHE A 106 -4.07 25.52 24.96
C PHE A 106 -5.23 26.07 25.78
N LEU A 107 -6.41 26.17 25.16
CA LEU A 107 -7.63 26.63 25.83
C LEU A 107 -8.06 25.65 26.94
N HIS A 108 -8.51 26.21 28.07
CA HIS A 108 -9.09 25.48 29.20
C HIS A 108 -10.58 25.79 29.40
N ASP A 109 -11.12 26.80 28.70
CA ASP A 109 -12.54 27.08 28.67
C ASP A 109 -13.18 26.37 27.47
N VAL A 110 -14.10 25.43 27.76
CA VAL A 110 -14.80 24.65 26.74
C VAL A 110 -15.82 25.52 25.99
N SER A 111 -16.46 26.46 26.65
CA SER A 111 -17.42 27.38 26.05
C SER A 111 -16.73 28.33 25.09
N GLU A 112 -15.59 28.89 25.48
CA GLU A 112 -14.75 29.72 24.59
C GLU A 112 -14.30 28.92 23.37
N TYR A 113 -13.85 27.67 23.58
CA TYR A 113 -13.49 26.78 22.48
C TYR A 113 -14.67 26.56 21.52
N MET A 114 -15.87 26.26 22.04
CA MET A 114 -17.06 26.03 21.22
C MET A 114 -17.48 27.27 20.41
N CYS A 115 -17.31 28.47 20.96
CA CYS A 115 -17.54 29.73 20.23
C CYS A 115 -16.51 29.96 19.10
N SER A 116 -15.25 29.55 19.30
CA SER A 116 -14.19 29.70 18.31
C SER A 116 -14.17 28.60 17.24
N LYS A 117 -14.74 27.45 17.56
CA LYS A 117 -14.78 26.27 16.71
C LYS A 117 -15.70 26.53 15.50
N ALA A 118 -15.21 26.21 14.30
CA ALA A 118 -16.05 26.31 13.10
C ALA A 118 -17.32 25.45 13.22
N ALA A 119 -18.39 25.84 12.53
CA ALA A 119 -19.68 25.14 12.56
C ALA A 119 -19.55 23.64 12.26
N ASP A 120 -20.40 22.82 12.87
CA ASP A 120 -20.42 21.38 12.61
C ASP A 120 -20.75 21.10 11.14
N LEU A 121 -20.19 20.01 10.61
CA LEU A 121 -20.26 19.67 9.18
C LEU A 121 -21.60 19.02 8.78
N GLY A 122 -22.38 18.59 9.78
CA GLY A 122 -23.67 17.95 9.61
C GLY A 122 -24.34 17.70 10.95
N ASP A 123 -25.56 17.17 10.90
CA ASP A 123 -26.41 16.84 12.03
C ASP A 123 -26.21 15.41 12.56
N GLN A 124 -25.47 14.57 11.83
CA GLN A 124 -25.18 13.19 12.21
C GLN A 124 -23.68 12.92 12.33
N CYS A 125 -23.27 12.33 13.45
CA CYS A 125 -21.89 11.88 13.66
C CYS A 125 -21.78 10.38 13.39
N TYR A 126 -21.03 9.98 12.36
CA TYR A 126 -20.81 8.57 12.00
C TYR A 126 -20.32 7.71 13.18
N ARG A 127 -19.42 8.24 14.02
CA ARG A 127 -18.92 7.50 15.20
C ARG A 127 -20.02 7.27 16.22
N PHE A 128 -20.81 8.32 16.52
CA PHE A 128 -21.88 8.20 17.50
C PHE A 128 -22.99 7.28 17.00
N SER A 129 -23.39 7.38 15.73
CA SER A 129 -24.41 6.50 15.15
C SER A 129 -23.96 5.04 15.05
N SER A 130 -22.66 4.80 14.85
CA SER A 130 -22.12 3.44 14.71
C SER A 130 -21.81 2.77 16.06
N PHE A 131 -21.28 3.54 17.01
CA PHE A 131 -20.72 2.98 18.27
C PHE A 131 -21.49 3.43 19.52
N GLY A 132 -22.43 4.36 19.39
CA GLY A 132 -23.16 4.95 20.51
C GLY A 132 -22.37 5.98 21.31
N TRP A 133 -21.12 6.27 20.95
CA TRP A 133 -20.30 7.27 21.60
C TRP A 133 -19.24 7.82 20.63
N CYS A 134 -18.74 9.02 20.90
CA CYS A 134 -17.67 9.64 20.10
C CYS A 134 -16.49 10.06 20.97
N GLN A 135 -15.32 9.46 20.78
CA GLN A 135 -14.13 9.76 21.58
C GLN A 135 -13.65 11.22 21.50
N TYR A 136 -14.06 11.95 20.46
CA TYR A 136 -13.68 13.35 20.26
C TYR A 136 -14.61 14.32 20.98
N GLY A 137 -15.77 13.90 21.48
CA GLY A 137 -16.70 14.75 22.24
C GLY A 137 -16.89 16.14 21.62
N VAL A 138 -16.64 17.19 22.41
CA VAL A 138 -16.74 18.60 21.98
C VAL A 138 -15.79 18.97 20.83
N THR A 139 -14.65 18.28 20.65
CA THR A 139 -13.73 18.56 19.54
C THR A 139 -14.15 17.91 18.22
N CYS A 140 -15.15 17.02 18.24
CA CYS A 140 -15.73 16.40 17.04
C CYS A 140 -16.36 17.45 16.13
N ARG A 141 -16.18 17.36 14.82
CA ARG A 141 -16.80 18.24 13.80
C ARG A 141 -18.30 17.98 13.58
N PHE A 142 -18.89 17.15 14.42
CA PHE A 142 -20.31 16.79 14.49
C PHE A 142 -20.79 16.78 15.95
N SER A 143 -20.15 17.58 16.82
CA SER A 143 -20.37 17.56 18.26
C SER A 143 -21.84 17.71 18.67
N ARG A 144 -22.59 18.62 18.03
CA ARG A 144 -23.99 18.92 18.33
C ARG A 144 -24.90 17.70 18.19
N ALA A 145 -24.52 16.74 17.35
CA ALA A 145 -25.25 15.47 17.18
C ALA A 145 -25.17 14.56 18.41
N HIS A 146 -24.19 14.77 19.29
CA HIS A 146 -23.88 13.85 20.39
C HIS A 146 -23.36 14.55 21.65
N THR A 147 -23.65 15.84 21.84
CA THR A 147 -23.33 16.59 23.06
C THR A 147 -24.60 17.18 23.67
N SER A 148 -24.72 17.14 24.99
CA SER A 148 -25.82 17.78 25.74
C SER A 148 -25.71 19.32 25.71
N PRO A 149 -26.75 20.06 26.13
CA PRO A 149 -26.66 21.52 26.32
C PRO A 149 -25.53 21.96 27.26
N GLU A 150 -25.17 21.12 28.23
CA GLU A 150 -24.05 21.31 29.16
C GLU A 150 -22.69 20.86 28.58
N LEU A 151 -22.62 20.63 27.26
CA LEU A 151 -21.42 20.21 26.52
C LEU A 151 -20.84 18.86 26.96
N LYS A 152 -21.66 18.00 27.57
CA LYS A 152 -21.27 16.63 27.94
C LYS A 152 -21.47 15.69 26.77
N ASN A 153 -20.53 14.77 26.58
CA ASN A 153 -20.61 13.77 25.53
C ASN A 153 -21.71 12.74 25.85
N LEU A 154 -22.70 12.62 24.97
CA LEU A 154 -23.80 11.67 25.10
C LEU A 154 -23.32 10.24 24.84
N ARG A 155 -24.02 9.28 25.43
CA ARG A 155 -23.80 7.85 25.22
C ARG A 155 -25.13 7.13 24.97
N ASN A 156 -25.20 6.40 23.88
CA ASN A 156 -26.24 5.40 23.65
C ASN A 156 -25.77 4.08 24.24
N GLU A 157 -26.33 3.68 25.38
CA GLU A 157 -25.87 2.50 26.11
C GLU A 157 -26.03 1.19 25.33
N GLU A 158 -27.09 1.05 24.54
CA GLU A 158 -27.34 -0.17 23.74
C GLU A 158 -26.24 -0.36 22.70
N LEU A 159 -25.95 0.69 21.92
CA LEU A 159 -24.89 0.67 20.92
C LEU A 159 -23.51 0.53 21.58
N CYS A 160 -23.27 1.19 22.72
CA CYS A 160 -22.01 1.06 23.44
C CYS A 160 -21.76 -0.37 23.91
N ARG A 161 -22.79 -1.10 24.36
CA ARG A 161 -22.65 -2.51 24.79
C ARG A 161 -22.38 -3.45 23.61
N ARG A 162 -22.93 -3.15 22.43
CA ARG A 162 -22.73 -3.94 21.21
C ARG A 162 -21.43 -3.60 20.47
N SER A 163 -20.92 -2.39 20.67
CA SER A 163 -19.73 -1.87 20.02
C SER A 163 -18.47 -2.52 20.61
N THR A 164 -17.82 -3.39 19.85
CA THR A 164 -16.46 -3.88 20.15
C THR A 164 -15.41 -2.99 19.48
N ASP A 165 -14.15 -3.06 19.95
CA ASP A 165 -13.05 -2.43 19.23
C ASP A 165 -12.91 -3.09 17.85
N THR A 166 -13.09 -2.30 16.80
CA THR A 166 -13.10 -2.78 15.42
C THR A 166 -11.70 -2.79 14.82
N VAL A 167 -10.71 -2.16 15.46
CA VAL A 167 -9.36 -2.01 14.93
C VAL A 167 -8.33 -2.60 15.89
N SER A 168 -7.42 -3.43 15.39
CA SER A 168 -6.33 -4.02 16.17
C SER A 168 -4.95 -3.52 15.70
N ASN A 169 -3.88 -4.04 16.32
CA ASN A 169 -2.47 -3.71 16.05
C ASN A 169 -2.08 -2.27 16.40
N HIS A 170 -2.58 -1.77 17.53
CA HIS A 170 -2.20 -0.48 18.06
C HIS A 170 -0.78 -0.52 18.65
N LEU A 171 0.01 0.53 18.40
CA LEU A 171 1.32 0.68 19.03
C LEU A 171 1.15 1.08 20.50
N ASP A 172 1.40 0.11 21.38
CA ASP A 172 1.47 0.34 22.82
C ASP A 172 2.52 1.41 23.18
N LYS A 173 2.20 2.24 24.17
CA LYS A 173 3.06 3.36 24.57
C LYS A 173 4.34 2.90 25.26
N ASP A 174 4.32 1.77 25.94
CA ASP A 174 5.49 1.24 26.64
C ASP A 174 6.43 0.58 25.64
N LEU A 175 5.87 -0.21 24.72
CA LEU A 175 6.62 -0.73 23.56
C LEU A 175 7.26 0.41 22.76
N GLN A 176 6.51 1.48 22.46
CA GLN A 176 7.05 2.65 21.75
C GLN A 176 8.23 3.27 22.49
N ARG A 177 8.16 3.40 23.82
CA ARG A 177 9.27 3.91 24.64
C ARG A 177 10.47 2.96 24.57
N ARG A 178 10.27 1.65 24.70
CA ARG A 178 11.34 0.64 24.61
C ARG A 178 12.03 0.66 23.24
N LEU A 179 11.28 0.73 22.15
CA LEU A 179 11.81 0.83 20.79
C LEU A 179 12.67 2.09 20.59
N ARG A 180 12.14 3.26 21.00
CA ARG A 180 12.88 4.54 20.90
C ARG A 180 14.16 4.57 21.73
N LYS A 181 14.15 3.92 22.89
CA LYS A 181 15.33 3.76 23.76
C LYS A 181 16.24 2.60 23.34
N LYS A 182 15.90 1.84 22.29
CA LYS A 182 16.60 0.62 21.86
C LYS A 182 16.75 -0.43 22.97
N GLN A 183 15.73 -0.54 23.82
CA GLN A 183 15.67 -1.48 24.95
C GLN A 183 14.87 -2.75 24.65
N GLN A 184 14.19 -2.81 23.50
CA GLN A 184 13.49 -4.03 23.07
C GLN A 184 14.53 -5.09 22.68
N ARG A 185 14.38 -6.31 23.21
CA ARG A 185 15.25 -7.46 22.92
C ARG A 185 14.63 -8.33 21.84
N PHE A 186 15.49 -9.00 21.07
CA PHE A 186 15.09 -9.86 19.94
C PHE A 186 15.88 -11.18 19.99
N PRO A 187 15.64 -12.03 21.00
CA PRO A 187 16.43 -13.25 21.21
C PRO A 187 16.41 -14.19 19.99
N GLY A 188 15.27 -14.35 19.31
CA GLY A 188 15.17 -15.20 18.13
C GLY A 188 16.01 -14.68 16.97
N ALA A 189 15.93 -13.38 16.70
CA ALA A 189 16.73 -12.71 15.69
C ALA A 189 18.22 -12.73 16.05
N GLU A 190 18.58 -12.50 17.32
CA GLU A 190 19.95 -12.56 17.80
C GLU A 190 20.55 -13.96 17.59
N ALA A 191 19.81 -15.02 17.92
CA ALA A 191 20.24 -16.40 17.70
C ALA A 191 20.46 -16.69 16.21
N TYR A 192 19.53 -16.29 15.33
CA TYR A 192 19.69 -16.46 13.89
C TYR A 192 20.89 -15.68 13.33
N LEU A 193 21.08 -14.43 13.74
CA LEU A 193 22.18 -13.60 13.21
C LEU A 193 23.56 -14.13 13.64
N GLN A 194 23.65 -14.80 14.79
CA GLN A 194 24.87 -15.49 15.20
C GLN A 194 25.24 -16.62 14.24
N THR A 195 24.29 -17.43 13.76
CA THR A 195 24.58 -18.52 12.79
C THR A 195 25.09 -17.97 11.46
N VAL A 196 24.46 -16.89 10.96
CA VAL A 196 24.89 -16.20 9.74
C VAL A 196 26.31 -15.65 9.88
N SER A 197 26.65 -15.09 11.05
CA SER A 197 27.99 -14.54 11.31
C SER A 197 29.11 -15.60 11.37
N ARG A 198 28.76 -16.84 11.76
CA ARG A 198 29.68 -17.99 11.84
C ARG A 198 29.90 -18.67 10.48
N GLY A 199 29.16 -18.27 9.43
CA GLY A 199 29.23 -18.89 8.11
C GLY A 199 28.55 -20.26 8.03
N GLU A 200 27.82 -20.65 9.07
CA GLU A 200 27.06 -21.90 9.11
C GLU A 200 25.81 -21.75 8.22
N ARG A 201 25.67 -22.60 7.20
CA ARG A 201 24.41 -22.65 6.43
C ARG A 201 23.36 -23.36 7.30
N PRO A 202 22.14 -22.79 7.46
CA PRO A 202 21.07 -23.49 8.15
C PRO A 202 20.81 -24.85 7.49
N THR A 203 20.93 -25.93 8.26
CA THR A 203 20.78 -27.30 7.75
C THR A 203 19.35 -27.53 7.25
N HIS A 204 19.21 -27.95 5.99
CA HIS A 204 17.93 -28.36 5.41
C HIS A 204 17.50 -29.72 5.99
N THR A 205 16.25 -29.81 6.45
CA THR A 205 15.52 -31.09 6.57
C THR A 205 14.70 -31.29 5.31
N SER A 206 15.25 -31.99 4.32
CA SER A 206 14.48 -32.54 3.21
C SER A 206 13.84 -33.85 3.65
N HIS A 207 12.51 -33.91 3.67
CA HIS A 207 11.80 -35.20 3.68
C HIS A 207 11.98 -35.86 2.31
N ALA A 208 12.81 -36.90 2.26
CA ALA A 208 12.76 -37.90 1.21
C ALA A 208 12.29 -39.20 1.87
N ALA A 209 11.09 -39.64 1.50
CA ALA A 209 10.67 -41.01 1.74
C ALA A 209 11.60 -41.91 0.94
N GLY A 210 12.29 -42.81 1.62
CA GLY A 210 13.13 -43.81 0.99
C GLY A 210 12.28 -44.95 0.47
N ASP A 211 12.45 -45.29 -0.81
CA ASP A 211 12.30 -46.64 -1.29
C ASP A 211 13.62 -47.06 -1.93
N ALA A 212 14.17 -48.14 -1.40
CA ALA A 212 15.41 -48.76 -1.84
C ALA A 212 15.12 -49.79 -2.93
N ALA A 213 15.87 -49.75 -4.04
CA ALA A 213 16.11 -50.92 -4.88
C ALA A 213 17.44 -50.78 -5.62
N ASN A 214 18.19 -51.89 -5.63
CA ASN A 214 19.59 -52.06 -6.04
C ASN A 214 19.82 -52.15 -7.56
N GLY A 215 21.00 -51.66 -7.99
CA GLY A 215 21.82 -52.21 -9.10
C GLY A 215 21.66 -51.59 -10.51
N PRO A 216 22.61 -51.84 -11.43
CA PRO A 216 23.99 -51.34 -11.40
C PRO A 216 24.35 -50.44 -12.61
N GLU A 217 25.58 -49.93 -12.56
CA GLU A 217 26.30 -49.08 -13.52
C GLU A 217 26.04 -49.34 -15.01
N THR A 218 25.86 -48.28 -15.81
CA THR A 218 26.46 -48.18 -17.14
C THR A 218 26.80 -46.72 -17.49
N ALA A 219 27.96 -46.57 -18.12
CA ALA A 219 28.57 -45.33 -18.56
C ALA A 219 27.87 -44.73 -19.80
N VAL A 220 27.67 -43.41 -19.84
CA VAL A 220 27.88 -42.61 -21.07
C VAL A 220 28.35 -41.20 -20.70
N GLN A 221 29.44 -40.86 -21.37
CA GLN A 221 30.24 -39.64 -21.36
C GLN A 221 29.62 -38.51 -22.19
N ARG A 222 30.10 -37.29 -21.90
CA ARG A 222 30.24 -36.08 -22.78
C ARG A 222 28.99 -35.23 -23.03
N LEU A 223 29.00 -34.01 -22.52
CA LEU A 223 29.25 -32.78 -23.30
C LEU A 223 29.11 -31.54 -22.40
N ASN A 224 30.25 -30.90 -22.08
CA ASN A 224 30.47 -29.46 -22.30
C ASN A 224 31.73 -29.01 -21.54
N THR A 225 32.82 -29.07 -22.28
CA THR A 225 34.04 -28.29 -22.05
C THR A 225 33.79 -26.86 -22.52
N LEU A 226 34.49 -25.92 -21.88
CA LEU A 226 34.79 -24.53 -22.27
C LEU A 226 33.97 -23.43 -21.59
N CYS A 227 34.42 -23.01 -20.41
CA CYS A 227 35.09 -21.71 -20.33
C CYS A 227 36.01 -21.66 -19.10
N SER A 228 37.30 -21.84 -19.36
CA SER A 228 38.43 -21.62 -18.47
C SER A 228 38.54 -20.14 -18.10
N TYR A 229 38.89 -19.81 -16.85
CA TYR A 229 40.02 -18.91 -16.56
C TYR A 229 40.50 -19.05 -15.10
N SER A 230 41.73 -19.54 -15.00
CA SER A 230 42.77 -19.34 -13.96
C SER A 230 42.43 -19.56 -12.48
N HIS A 231 42.60 -20.80 -12.05
CA HIS A 231 43.09 -21.15 -10.72
C HIS A 231 44.59 -20.84 -10.65
N LEU A 232 45.01 -19.97 -9.72
CA LEU A 232 46.39 -19.93 -9.24
C LEU A 232 46.45 -20.69 -7.92
N GLN A 233 47.47 -21.54 -7.81
CA GLN A 233 47.67 -22.57 -6.81
C GLN A 233 47.91 -21.98 -5.42
N LEU A 234 47.25 -22.58 -4.42
CA LEU A 234 47.88 -22.87 -3.13
C LEU A 234 47.26 -24.17 -2.61
N LYS A 235 47.81 -25.29 -3.11
CA LYS A 235 47.77 -26.56 -2.39
C LYS A 235 48.76 -26.42 -1.24
N GLN A 236 48.25 -26.21 -0.03
CA GLN A 236 48.93 -26.68 1.16
C GLN A 236 47.95 -27.49 1.99
N SER A 237 48.32 -28.76 2.09
CA SER A 237 47.76 -29.83 2.89
C SER A 237 47.49 -29.42 4.34
N LEU A 238 46.25 -29.54 4.78
CA LEU A 238 45.90 -29.81 6.17
C LEU A 238 44.71 -30.75 6.20
N SER A 239 45.01 -32.04 6.21
CA SER A 239 44.12 -33.07 6.75
C SER A 239 44.04 -32.85 8.26
N ILE A 240 43.07 -32.06 8.71
CA ILE A 240 42.68 -32.04 10.12
C ILE A 240 41.51 -33.01 10.23
N SER A 241 41.82 -34.25 10.60
CA SER A 241 40.86 -35.11 11.25
C SER A 241 40.56 -34.48 12.61
N ASP A 242 39.48 -33.70 12.70
CA ASP A 242 39.02 -33.20 13.98
C ASP A 242 38.75 -34.41 14.90
N PRO A 243 39.36 -34.49 16.10
CA PRO A 243 38.99 -35.51 17.07
C PRO A 243 37.53 -35.29 17.47
N PRO A 244 36.77 -36.35 17.82
CA PRO A 244 35.40 -36.18 18.26
C PRO A 244 35.42 -35.27 19.50
N VAL A 245 34.83 -34.09 19.36
CA VAL A 245 34.70 -33.13 20.46
C VAL A 245 34.02 -33.87 21.60
N LYS A 246 34.74 -34.10 22.69
CA LYS A 246 34.19 -34.71 23.90
C LYS A 246 33.36 -33.62 24.59
N THR A 247 32.10 -33.51 24.20
CA THR A 247 31.12 -32.61 24.83
C THR A 247 30.79 -33.16 26.22
N LEU A 248 31.55 -32.73 27.23
CA LEU A 248 31.21 -32.95 28.63
C LEU A 248 30.28 -31.82 29.08
N GLY A 249 28.98 -32.06 28.94
CA GLY A 249 27.89 -31.21 29.44
C GLY A 249 26.59 -32.02 29.50
N PRO A 250 25.61 -31.62 30.32
CA PRO A 250 24.31 -32.29 30.33
C PRO A 250 23.69 -32.18 28.93
N ILE A 251 23.39 -33.33 28.32
CA ILE A 251 22.56 -33.41 27.12
C ILE A 251 21.22 -32.77 27.46
N THR A 252 20.86 -31.69 26.77
CA THR A 252 19.55 -31.06 26.92
C THR A 252 18.56 -31.71 25.97
N ASP A 253 17.26 -31.60 26.25
CA ASP A 253 16.22 -32.13 25.36
C ASP A 253 16.32 -31.54 23.94
N ALA A 254 16.88 -30.34 23.80
CA ALA A 254 17.15 -29.69 22.51
C ALA A 254 18.26 -30.38 21.70
N ASP A 255 19.17 -31.11 22.35
CA ASP A 255 20.25 -31.87 21.71
C ASP A 255 19.77 -33.26 21.24
N VAL A 256 18.76 -33.83 21.91
CA VAL A 256 18.18 -35.16 21.62
C VAL A 256 17.02 -35.06 20.63
N ILE A 257 16.18 -34.04 20.80
CA ILE A 257 15.00 -33.80 19.98
C ILE A 257 15.33 -32.61 19.09
N LYS A 258 15.56 -32.85 17.80
CA LYS A 258 15.52 -31.77 16.81
C LYS A 258 14.17 -31.09 16.93
N LEU A 259 14.16 -29.89 17.51
CA LEU A 259 12.97 -29.05 17.60
C LEU A 259 12.42 -28.91 16.19
N ARG A 260 11.20 -29.38 15.97
CA ARG A 260 10.51 -29.16 14.70
C ARG A 260 10.38 -27.65 14.51
N PRO A 261 10.54 -27.12 13.29
CA PRO A 261 10.14 -25.74 13.01
C PRO A 261 8.74 -25.50 13.57
N SER A 262 8.49 -24.33 14.17
CA SER A 262 7.16 -24.02 14.69
C SER A 262 6.11 -24.24 13.61
N GLU A 263 5.00 -24.88 13.96
CA GLU A 263 3.90 -25.07 13.03
C GLU A 263 3.34 -23.70 12.67
N LYS A 264 3.50 -23.31 11.40
CA LYS A 264 3.00 -22.02 10.92
C LYS A 264 1.52 -22.11 10.69
N LYS A 265 0.82 -21.00 10.98
CA LYS A 265 -0.58 -20.81 10.59
C LYS A 265 -0.75 -21.16 9.10
N GLN A 266 -1.67 -22.06 8.80
CA GLN A 266 -1.97 -22.39 7.42
C GLN A 266 -2.92 -21.34 6.83
N VAL A 267 -2.57 -20.82 5.66
CA VAL A 267 -3.38 -19.88 4.90
C VAL A 267 -3.66 -20.48 3.53
N ASP A 268 -4.93 -20.62 3.19
CA ASP A 268 -5.32 -20.99 1.83
C ASP A 268 -5.22 -19.76 0.92
N PHE A 269 -4.38 -19.82 -0.11
CA PHE A 269 -4.22 -18.75 -1.09
C PHE A 269 -4.95 -19.06 -2.42
N ARG A 270 -5.59 -20.22 -2.57
CA ARG A 270 -6.19 -20.63 -3.84
C ARG A 270 -7.42 -19.80 -4.20
N ASP A 271 -7.50 -19.42 -5.47
CA ASP A 271 -8.64 -18.74 -6.11
C ASP A 271 -9.05 -17.42 -5.44
N LYS A 272 -8.11 -16.76 -4.75
CA LYS A 272 -8.37 -15.50 -4.03
C LYS A 272 -8.02 -14.27 -4.85
N LEU A 273 -8.79 -13.20 -4.63
CA LEU A 273 -8.49 -11.86 -5.11
C LEU A 273 -7.79 -11.05 -4.03
N TYR A 274 -6.55 -10.65 -4.32
CA TYR A 274 -5.70 -9.95 -3.37
C TYR A 274 -5.60 -8.46 -3.72
N LEU A 275 -6.09 -7.58 -2.85
CA LEU A 275 -5.81 -6.15 -2.94
C LEU A 275 -4.32 -5.89 -2.69
N ALA A 276 -3.64 -5.34 -3.70
CA ALA A 276 -2.23 -5.02 -3.61
C ALA A 276 -1.92 -4.02 -2.47
N PRO A 277 -0.72 -4.09 -1.88
CA PRO A 277 -0.22 -3.01 -1.02
C PRO A 277 0.05 -1.77 -1.87
N LEU A 278 -0.73 -0.71 -1.65
CA LEU A 278 -0.73 0.51 -2.46
C LEU A 278 -0.25 1.69 -1.61
N THR A 279 1.00 2.11 -1.74
CA THR A 279 1.51 3.27 -0.99
C THR A 279 0.65 4.52 -1.21
N THR A 280 0.38 5.27 -0.14
CA THR A 280 -0.56 6.39 -0.01
C THR A 280 -2.04 6.01 -0.05
N CYS A 281 -2.48 5.19 -1.00
CA CYS A 281 -3.93 4.97 -1.21
C CYS A 281 -4.47 3.69 -0.54
N GLY A 282 -3.64 2.70 -0.25
CA GLY A 282 -3.97 1.41 0.37
C GLY A 282 -4.16 1.45 1.89
N ASN A 283 -4.60 2.61 2.40
CA ASN A 283 -4.87 2.82 3.82
C ASN A 283 -6.09 2.00 4.29
N LEU A 284 -6.24 1.86 5.61
CA LEU A 284 -7.30 1.03 6.20
C LEU A 284 -8.72 1.37 5.70
N PRO A 285 -9.14 2.66 5.63
CA PRO A 285 -10.42 3.04 5.02
C PRO A 285 -10.63 2.51 3.60
N PHE A 286 -9.62 2.64 2.72
CA PHE A 286 -9.72 2.13 1.35
C PHE A 286 -9.82 0.61 1.30
N ARG A 287 -9.04 -0.10 2.12
CA ARG A 287 -9.11 -1.57 2.18
C ARG A 287 -10.48 -2.07 2.64
N ARG A 288 -11.13 -1.36 3.57
CA ARG A 288 -12.52 -1.65 3.98
C ARG A 288 -13.52 -1.49 2.84
N VAL A 289 -13.38 -0.43 2.03
CA VAL A 289 -14.19 -0.26 0.80
C VAL A 289 -14.00 -1.48 -0.11
N CYS A 290 -12.76 -1.88 -0.39
CA CYS A 290 -12.49 -3.05 -1.24
C CYS A 290 -12.99 -4.37 -0.63
N LYS A 291 -12.93 -4.56 0.70
CA LYS A 291 -13.52 -5.74 1.37
C LYS A 291 -15.03 -5.82 1.16
N ARG A 292 -15.74 -4.70 1.26
CA ARG A 292 -17.19 -4.66 0.97
C ARG A 292 -17.51 -5.10 -0.46
N PHE A 293 -16.63 -4.79 -1.42
CA PHE A 293 -16.75 -5.25 -2.80
C PHE A 293 -16.18 -6.65 -3.07
N GLY A 294 -15.77 -7.37 -2.03
CA GLY A 294 -15.36 -8.76 -2.16
C GLY A 294 -13.89 -8.98 -2.45
N ALA A 295 -12.98 -8.06 -2.10
CA ALA A 295 -11.58 -8.44 -1.95
C ALA A 295 -11.46 -9.59 -0.94
N ASP A 296 -10.65 -10.62 -1.22
CA ASP A 296 -10.49 -11.76 -0.30
C ASP A 296 -9.32 -11.51 0.66
N ILE A 297 -8.21 -11.03 0.11
CA ILE A 297 -6.98 -10.73 0.84
C ILE A 297 -6.73 -9.22 0.82
N THR A 298 -6.40 -8.68 1.99
CA THR A 298 -5.96 -7.29 2.15
C THR A 298 -4.55 -7.24 2.72
N CYS A 299 -3.77 -6.24 2.34
CA CYS A 299 -2.45 -6.02 2.91
C CYS A 299 -2.22 -4.53 3.16
N GLY A 300 -1.58 -4.23 4.30
CA GLY A 300 -1.17 -2.89 4.65
C GLY A 300 -0.24 -2.28 3.59
N GLU A 301 -0.13 -0.94 3.60
CA GLU A 301 0.87 -0.29 2.76
C GLU A 301 2.29 -0.75 3.12
N MET A 302 3.22 -0.59 2.18
CA MET A 302 4.63 -0.91 2.39
C MET A 302 5.20 -0.15 3.60
N ALA A 303 5.54 -0.88 4.66
CA ALA A 303 6.09 -0.35 5.91
C ALA A 303 7.62 -0.48 5.95
N MET A 304 8.32 0.63 6.20
CA MET A 304 9.76 0.68 6.34
C MET A 304 10.19 0.06 7.68
N VAL A 305 10.91 -1.05 7.60
CA VAL A 305 11.36 -1.81 8.78
C VAL A 305 12.14 -0.96 9.78
N THR A 306 13.00 -0.06 9.30
CA THR A 306 13.78 0.83 10.16
C THR A 306 12.90 1.77 10.99
N ASN A 307 11.78 2.23 10.44
CA ASN A 307 10.88 3.17 11.10
C ASN A 307 9.99 2.44 12.13
N LEU A 308 9.61 1.19 11.85
CA LEU A 308 8.93 0.31 12.79
C LEU A 308 9.78 0.05 14.04
N LEU A 309 11.04 -0.32 13.85
CA LEU A 309 12.01 -0.53 14.94
C LEU A 309 12.31 0.75 15.75
N GLN A 310 12.09 1.94 15.17
CA GLN A 310 12.20 3.22 15.86
C GLN A 310 10.92 3.63 16.60
N GLY A 311 9.84 2.83 16.54
CA GLY A 311 8.56 3.15 17.15
C GLY A 311 7.89 4.38 16.53
N GLN A 312 8.10 4.62 15.22
CA GLN A 312 7.50 5.75 14.52
C GLN A 312 6.00 5.51 14.33
N ALA A 313 5.17 6.35 14.96
CA ALA A 313 3.71 6.16 15.00
C ALA A 313 3.05 6.17 13.61
N SER A 314 3.57 6.96 12.67
CA SER A 314 3.03 6.99 11.31
C SER A 314 3.27 5.68 10.54
N GLU A 315 4.36 4.97 10.85
CA GLU A 315 4.68 3.69 10.22
C GLU A 315 3.85 2.55 10.83
N TRP A 316 3.72 2.55 12.16
CA TRP A 316 2.88 1.60 12.88
C TRP A 316 1.39 1.71 12.52
N ALA A 317 0.94 2.90 12.10
CA ALA A 317 -0.43 3.08 11.60
C ALA A 317 -0.73 2.23 10.35
N LEU A 318 0.30 1.82 9.57
CA LEU A 318 0.14 0.98 8.38
C LEU A 318 -0.16 -0.49 8.73
N LEU A 319 0.14 -0.90 9.96
CA LEU A 319 -0.02 -2.28 10.46
C LEU A 319 -1.43 -2.56 11.02
N LYS A 320 -2.27 -1.52 11.14
CA LYS A 320 -3.62 -1.63 11.69
C LYS A 320 -4.50 -2.50 10.80
N ARG A 321 -5.25 -3.39 11.46
CA ARG A 321 -6.25 -4.29 10.87
C ARG A 321 -7.64 -3.89 11.36
N HIS A 322 -8.64 -3.93 10.49
CA HIS A 322 -10.04 -3.81 10.88
C HIS A 322 -10.70 -5.20 10.95
N ALA A 323 -11.70 -5.38 11.81
CA ALA A 323 -12.40 -6.65 12.03
C ALA A 323 -13.06 -7.24 10.76
N SER A 324 -13.31 -6.42 9.74
CA SER A 324 -13.82 -6.87 8.43
C SER A 324 -12.76 -7.49 7.50
N GLU A 325 -11.48 -7.46 7.90
CA GLU A 325 -10.38 -8.01 7.09
C GLU A 325 -10.13 -9.47 7.52
N ASP A 326 -10.81 -10.42 6.86
CA ASP A 326 -10.75 -11.86 7.19
C ASP A 326 -9.34 -12.45 6.99
N LEU A 327 -8.66 -12.01 5.93
CA LEU A 327 -7.27 -12.38 5.63
C LEU A 327 -6.43 -11.12 5.40
N PHE A 328 -5.62 -10.78 6.39
CA PHE A 328 -4.83 -9.56 6.45
C PHE A 328 -3.33 -9.84 6.59
N GLY A 329 -2.52 -9.20 5.75
CA GLY A 329 -1.07 -9.22 5.89
C GLY A 329 -0.46 -7.83 6.01
N VAL A 330 0.82 -7.80 6.38
CA VAL A 330 1.63 -6.58 6.42
C VAL A 330 2.84 -6.71 5.51
N GLN A 331 3.07 -5.71 4.67
CA GLN A 331 4.22 -5.70 3.76
C GLN A 331 5.37 -4.89 4.34
N LEU A 332 6.54 -5.52 4.43
CA LEU A 332 7.78 -4.94 4.95
C LEU A 332 8.76 -4.58 3.83
N GLU A 333 9.38 -3.40 3.96
CA GLU A 333 10.45 -2.94 3.09
C GLU A 333 11.75 -2.75 3.89
N GLY A 334 12.80 -3.42 3.41
CA GLY A 334 14.13 -3.40 3.98
C GLY A 334 15.09 -4.25 3.16
N CYS A 335 16.38 -4.21 3.50
CA CYS A 335 17.43 -4.82 2.69
C CYS A 335 18.56 -5.47 3.50
N PHE A 336 18.41 -5.57 4.82
CA PHE A 336 19.41 -6.16 5.70
C PHE A 336 18.79 -7.25 6.60
N PRO A 337 19.41 -8.44 6.69
CA PRO A 337 18.92 -9.54 7.51
C PRO A 337 18.70 -9.18 8.97
N ASP A 338 19.57 -8.35 9.55
CA ASP A 338 19.50 -7.96 10.97
C ASP A 338 18.21 -7.21 11.29
N THR A 339 17.89 -6.18 10.51
CA THR A 339 16.72 -5.33 10.72
C THR A 339 15.45 -6.05 10.32
N MET A 340 15.44 -6.79 9.20
CA MET A 340 14.27 -7.54 8.74
C MET A 340 13.88 -8.63 9.76
N THR A 341 14.85 -9.39 10.28
CA THR A 341 14.58 -10.48 11.22
C THR A 341 14.10 -9.94 12.58
N ARG A 342 14.75 -8.89 13.11
CA ARG A 342 14.28 -8.24 14.35
C ARG A 342 12.88 -7.65 14.20
N CYS A 343 12.57 -7.07 13.05
CA CYS A 343 11.23 -6.57 12.79
C CYS A 343 10.21 -7.68 12.66
N ALA A 344 10.55 -8.81 12.03
CA ALA A 344 9.68 -9.97 11.97
C ALA A 344 9.34 -10.49 13.38
N GLU A 345 10.34 -10.63 14.25
CA GLU A 345 10.13 -11.01 15.66
C GLU A 345 9.30 -9.96 16.42
N LEU A 346 9.55 -8.67 16.18
CA LEU A 346 8.75 -7.58 16.74
C LEU A 346 7.26 -7.71 16.39
N LEU A 347 6.96 -8.02 15.13
CA LEU A 347 5.58 -8.18 14.68
C LEU A 347 4.95 -9.43 15.29
N ASN A 348 5.66 -10.56 15.26
CA ASN A 348 5.18 -11.83 15.81
C ASN A 348 4.74 -11.72 17.28
N GLN A 349 5.42 -10.87 18.05
CA GLN A 349 5.16 -10.68 19.47
C GLN A 349 4.07 -9.64 19.78
N ASN A 350 3.72 -8.73 18.87
CA ASN A 350 2.97 -7.52 19.21
C ASN A 350 1.78 -7.22 18.30
N ILE A 351 1.61 -7.92 17.18
CA ILE A 351 0.49 -7.69 16.26
C ILE A 351 -0.14 -9.01 15.80
N ASP A 352 -1.43 -8.95 15.45
CA ASP A 352 -2.17 -10.03 14.82
C ASP A 352 -2.23 -9.83 13.30
N VAL A 353 -1.69 -10.81 12.57
CA VAL A 353 -1.68 -10.87 11.10
C VAL A 353 -1.81 -12.31 10.64
N ASP A 354 -2.31 -12.51 9.42
CA ASP A 354 -2.41 -13.84 8.81
C ASP A 354 -1.15 -14.22 8.03
N PHE A 355 -0.37 -13.23 7.58
CA PHE A 355 0.94 -13.41 6.91
C PHE A 355 1.78 -12.13 6.95
N VAL A 356 3.08 -12.28 6.72
CA VAL A 356 4.02 -11.15 6.51
C VAL A 356 4.54 -11.22 5.08
N ASP A 357 4.57 -10.08 4.38
CA ASP A 357 5.06 -9.99 2.99
C ASP A 357 6.36 -9.18 2.90
N ILE A 358 7.32 -9.64 2.09
CA ILE A 358 8.52 -8.87 1.78
C ILE A 358 8.32 -8.11 0.47
N ASN A 359 8.46 -6.79 0.52
CA ASN A 359 8.55 -5.99 -0.69
C ASN A 359 9.92 -6.16 -1.35
N SER A 360 9.94 -6.84 -2.48
CA SER A 360 11.09 -6.93 -3.38
C SER A 360 10.71 -6.47 -4.80
N GLY A 361 9.71 -5.59 -4.92
CA GLY A 361 9.16 -5.13 -6.19
C GLY A 361 9.07 -3.60 -6.33
N CYS A 362 9.21 -2.84 -5.24
CA CYS A 362 9.12 -1.39 -5.24
C CYS A 362 10.19 -0.79 -6.16
N PRO A 363 9.82 0.02 -7.16
CA PRO A 363 10.77 0.57 -8.10
C PRO A 363 11.32 1.95 -7.67
N ILE A 364 10.86 2.52 -6.55
CA ILE A 364 11.24 3.86 -6.08
C ILE A 364 12.76 3.97 -5.94
N ASP A 365 13.35 5.00 -6.56
CA ASP A 365 14.81 5.11 -6.65
C ASP A 365 15.49 5.24 -5.28
N LEU A 366 14.84 5.89 -4.32
CA LEU A 366 15.36 6.01 -2.96
C LEU A 366 15.46 4.65 -2.26
N VAL A 367 14.50 3.76 -2.51
CA VAL A 367 14.45 2.40 -1.97
C VAL A 367 15.47 1.51 -2.70
N TYR A 368 15.45 1.54 -4.03
CA TYR A 368 16.38 0.80 -4.87
C TYR A 368 17.85 1.13 -4.56
N LYS A 369 18.21 2.42 -4.43
CA LYS A 369 19.60 2.84 -4.15
C LYS A 369 20.11 2.36 -2.79
N LYS A 370 19.24 2.09 -1.84
CA LYS A 370 19.59 1.46 -0.55
C LYS A 370 19.71 -0.07 -0.67
N GLY A 371 19.39 -0.63 -1.83
CA GLY A 371 19.37 -2.07 -2.09
C GLY A 371 18.10 -2.77 -1.62
N GLY A 372 17.02 -2.03 -1.37
CA GLY A 372 15.67 -2.55 -1.08
C GLY A 372 14.79 -2.61 -2.33
N GLY A 373 13.53 -2.99 -2.17
CA GLY A 373 12.55 -3.19 -3.24
C GLY A 373 13.12 -4.11 -4.33
N CYS A 374 12.94 -3.74 -5.60
CA CYS A 374 13.50 -4.52 -6.71
C CYS A 374 15.04 -4.64 -6.70
N GLY A 375 15.76 -3.80 -5.95
CA GLY A 375 17.21 -3.93 -5.76
C GLY A 375 17.59 -5.11 -4.88
N LEU A 376 16.67 -5.66 -4.07
CA LEU A 376 16.91 -6.87 -3.29
C LEU A 376 17.02 -8.11 -4.17
N MET A 377 16.30 -8.13 -5.30
CA MET A 377 16.30 -9.26 -6.25
C MET A 377 17.68 -9.57 -6.85
N THR A 378 18.58 -8.59 -6.93
CA THR A 378 19.94 -8.78 -7.44
C THR A 378 20.95 -9.14 -6.34
N ARG A 379 20.50 -9.21 -5.09
CA ARG A 379 21.33 -9.49 -3.90
C ARG A 379 20.93 -10.83 -3.29
N THR A 380 20.94 -11.88 -4.11
CA THR A 380 20.40 -13.22 -3.78
C THR A 380 20.82 -13.75 -2.41
N SER A 381 22.11 -13.66 -2.06
CA SER A 381 22.60 -14.12 -0.74
C SER A 381 21.97 -13.36 0.44
N LYS A 382 21.83 -12.03 0.33
CA LYS A 382 21.15 -11.25 1.37
C LYS A 382 19.66 -11.52 1.40
N PHE A 383 19.05 -11.75 0.25
CA PHE A 383 17.63 -12.07 0.17
C PHE A 383 17.34 -13.43 0.84
N GLU A 384 18.15 -14.45 0.54
CA GLU A 384 18.08 -15.74 1.22
C GLU A 384 18.20 -15.58 2.74
N GLN A 385 19.21 -14.83 3.21
CA GLN A 385 19.41 -14.58 4.64
C GLN A 385 18.22 -13.86 5.28
N ILE A 386 17.56 -12.94 4.58
CA ILE A 386 16.35 -12.27 5.06
C ILE A 386 15.19 -13.26 5.16
N VAL A 387 14.91 -14.02 4.10
CA VAL A 387 13.78 -14.96 4.05
C VAL A 387 13.93 -16.01 5.14
N ARG A 388 15.11 -16.62 5.28
CA ARG A 388 15.38 -17.64 6.31
C ARG A 388 15.30 -17.09 7.72
N GLY A 389 15.85 -15.89 7.96
CA GLY A 389 15.82 -15.26 9.27
C GLY A 389 14.41 -14.90 9.71
N MET A 390 13.63 -14.25 8.83
CA MET A 390 12.24 -13.96 9.12
C MET A 390 11.43 -15.25 9.33
N ASN A 391 11.68 -16.28 8.52
CA ASN A 391 11.01 -17.57 8.68
C ASN A 391 11.31 -18.27 10.01
N SER A 392 12.46 -18.02 10.65
CA SER A 392 12.83 -18.64 11.93
C SER A 392 12.19 -17.99 13.15
N VAL A 393 11.54 -16.83 12.99
CA VAL A 393 10.93 -16.07 14.10
C VAL A 393 9.45 -15.77 13.91
N LEU A 394 8.88 -16.10 12.75
CA LEU A 394 7.46 -15.89 12.42
C LEU A 394 6.68 -17.19 12.54
N ASP A 395 5.56 -17.14 13.25
CA ASP A 395 4.57 -18.22 13.35
C ASP A 395 3.52 -18.16 12.22
N VAL A 396 3.62 -17.15 11.36
CA VAL A 396 2.76 -16.95 10.18
C VAL A 396 3.54 -17.17 8.87
N PRO A 397 2.86 -17.48 7.76
CA PRO A 397 3.46 -17.58 6.44
C PRO A 397 4.23 -16.31 6.04
N LEU A 398 5.37 -16.51 5.40
CA LEU A 398 6.17 -15.43 4.81
C LEU A 398 5.99 -15.44 3.29
N THR A 399 5.49 -14.33 2.75
CA THR A 399 5.24 -14.15 1.32
C THR A 399 6.20 -13.13 0.73
N VAL A 400 6.38 -13.13 -0.59
CA VAL A 400 7.26 -12.16 -1.26
C VAL A 400 6.60 -11.58 -2.50
N LYS A 401 6.67 -10.25 -2.66
CA LYS A 401 6.24 -9.57 -3.87
C LYS A 401 7.42 -9.09 -4.70
N ILE A 402 7.51 -9.55 -5.95
CA ILE A 402 8.60 -9.25 -6.88
C ILE A 402 8.11 -8.66 -8.21
N ARG A 403 9.06 -8.24 -9.03
CA ARG A 403 8.90 -7.83 -10.45
C ARG A 403 9.57 -8.87 -11.36
N THR A 404 9.46 -8.73 -12.68
CA THR A 404 10.17 -9.64 -13.61
C THR A 404 11.69 -9.50 -13.49
N GLY A 405 12.17 -8.31 -13.14
CA GLY A 405 13.57 -7.98 -12.92
C GLY A 405 13.79 -6.48 -12.77
N VAL A 406 15.05 -6.04 -12.80
CA VAL A 406 15.40 -4.60 -12.74
C VAL A 406 15.35 -3.99 -14.14
N GLN A 407 16.07 -4.57 -15.09
CA GLN A 407 16.21 -4.04 -16.44
C GLN A 407 15.15 -4.59 -17.39
N GLN A 408 14.77 -3.81 -18.40
CA GLN A 408 13.92 -4.31 -19.48
C GLN A 408 14.64 -5.41 -20.27
N ASN A 409 13.92 -6.47 -20.69
CA ASN A 409 14.44 -7.63 -21.43
C ASN A 409 15.47 -8.49 -20.67
N CYS A 410 15.76 -8.18 -19.40
CA CYS A 410 16.63 -8.99 -18.53
C CYS A 410 15.81 -9.51 -17.34
N ASN A 411 14.84 -10.38 -17.64
CA ASN A 411 14.01 -11.00 -16.61
C ASN A 411 14.86 -11.96 -15.77
N ILE A 412 14.70 -11.92 -14.44
CA ILE A 412 15.43 -12.77 -13.48
C ILE A 412 14.50 -13.56 -12.56
N ALA A 413 13.20 -13.24 -12.52
CA ALA A 413 12.25 -13.90 -11.62
C ALA A 413 12.22 -15.43 -11.79
N HIS A 414 12.29 -15.95 -13.02
CA HIS A 414 12.31 -17.39 -13.33
C HIS A 414 13.51 -18.12 -12.70
N LYS A 415 14.63 -17.43 -12.48
CA LYS A 415 15.82 -17.98 -11.81
C LYS A 415 15.68 -17.94 -10.29
N LEU A 416 14.98 -16.93 -9.77
CA LEU A 416 14.89 -16.65 -8.34
C LEU A 416 13.76 -17.43 -7.64
N ILE A 417 12.65 -17.66 -8.33
CA ILE A 417 11.47 -18.36 -7.80
C ILE A 417 11.81 -19.78 -7.27
N PRO A 418 12.55 -20.62 -8.01
CA PRO A 418 12.95 -21.94 -7.49
C PRO A 418 13.81 -21.87 -6.23
N GLU A 419 14.63 -20.83 -6.09
CA GLU A 419 15.44 -20.61 -4.88
C GLU A 419 14.57 -20.13 -3.71
N MET A 420 13.63 -19.20 -3.94
CA MET A 420 12.67 -18.76 -2.92
C MET A 420 11.85 -19.91 -2.32
N LYS A 421 11.49 -20.90 -3.16
CA LYS A 421 10.86 -22.14 -2.70
C LYS A 421 11.76 -22.89 -1.70
N LYS A 422 13.06 -23.03 -2.00
CA LYS A 422 14.03 -23.66 -1.08
C LYS A 422 14.22 -22.86 0.20
N TRP A 423 14.10 -21.54 0.15
CA TRP A 423 14.23 -20.66 1.32
C TRP A 423 13.00 -20.69 2.25
N GLY A 424 11.89 -21.29 1.78
CA GLY A 424 10.67 -21.48 2.57
C GLY A 424 9.65 -20.35 2.42
N VAL A 425 9.58 -19.69 1.26
CA VAL A 425 8.50 -18.74 0.96
C VAL A 425 7.17 -19.49 0.77
N SER A 426 6.09 -18.98 1.35
CA SER A 426 4.75 -19.58 1.29
C SER A 426 3.88 -19.09 0.13
N LEU A 427 4.17 -17.92 -0.44
CA LEU A 427 3.50 -17.35 -1.62
C LEU A 427 4.45 -16.39 -2.32
N VAL A 428 4.51 -16.46 -3.65
CA VAL A 428 5.19 -15.45 -4.48
C VAL A 428 4.14 -14.63 -5.23
N THR A 429 4.23 -13.30 -5.19
CA THR A 429 3.45 -12.44 -6.11
C THR A 429 4.39 -11.83 -7.15
N LEU A 430 4.09 -12.03 -8.43
CA LEU A 430 4.89 -11.51 -9.54
C LEU A 430 4.15 -10.38 -10.27
N HIS A 431 4.71 -9.17 -10.24
CA HIS A 431 4.30 -8.11 -11.14
C HIS A 431 4.97 -8.33 -12.51
N GLY A 432 4.16 -8.44 -13.57
CA GLY A 432 4.59 -8.72 -14.95
C GLY A 432 5.36 -7.59 -15.64
N ARG A 433 6.04 -6.73 -14.89
CA ARG A 433 6.93 -5.68 -15.43
C ARG A 433 8.27 -5.68 -14.72
N SER A 434 9.30 -5.25 -15.42
CA SER A 434 10.58 -4.88 -14.82
C SER A 434 10.47 -3.55 -14.06
N ARG A 435 11.48 -3.21 -13.27
CA ARG A 435 11.56 -1.90 -12.62
C ARG A 435 11.58 -0.76 -13.65
N GLU A 436 12.44 -0.86 -14.66
CA GLU A 436 12.64 0.17 -15.70
C GLU A 436 11.37 0.43 -16.53
N GLN A 437 10.60 -0.62 -16.82
CA GLN A 437 9.33 -0.47 -17.53
C GLN A 437 8.31 0.37 -16.78
N ARG A 438 8.45 0.55 -15.45
CA ARG A 438 7.51 1.30 -14.61
C ARG A 438 6.05 0.94 -14.95
N TYR A 439 5.37 1.81 -15.69
CA TYR A 439 4.02 1.63 -16.22
C TYR A 439 3.91 1.86 -17.74
N THR A 440 5.03 2.08 -18.44
CA THR A 440 5.09 2.48 -19.85
C THR A 440 4.85 1.34 -20.85
N LYS A 441 4.85 0.09 -20.35
CA LYS A 441 4.58 -1.13 -21.12
C LYS A 441 3.44 -1.92 -20.49
N SER A 442 2.86 -2.86 -21.23
CA SER A 442 1.90 -3.82 -20.67
C SER A 442 2.60 -4.83 -19.76
N ALA A 443 1.86 -5.38 -18.81
CA ALA A 443 2.31 -6.52 -18.02
C ALA A 443 2.42 -7.79 -18.89
N ASP A 444 3.53 -8.50 -18.74
CA ASP A 444 3.84 -9.74 -19.44
C ASP A 444 3.23 -10.95 -18.70
N TRP A 445 2.00 -11.31 -19.08
CA TRP A 445 1.27 -12.43 -18.49
C TRP A 445 1.75 -13.80 -18.97
N GLU A 446 2.39 -13.89 -20.14
CA GLU A 446 3.00 -15.12 -20.62
C GLU A 446 4.25 -15.49 -19.79
N TYR A 447 5.06 -14.49 -19.44
CA TYR A 447 6.16 -14.68 -18.51
C TYR A 447 5.68 -14.97 -17.08
N ILE A 448 4.54 -14.40 -16.64
CA ILE A 448 3.90 -14.78 -15.37
C ILE A 448 3.49 -16.25 -15.40
N ASP A 449 2.86 -16.73 -16.48
CA ASP A 449 2.46 -18.12 -16.64
C ASP A 449 3.68 -19.07 -16.55
N THR A 450 4.76 -18.74 -17.26
CA THR A 450 6.03 -19.48 -17.18
C THR A 450 6.55 -19.54 -15.74
N CYS A 451 6.54 -18.41 -15.03
CA CYS A 451 7.00 -18.35 -13.64
C CYS A 451 6.07 -19.10 -12.67
N SER A 452 4.76 -19.12 -12.92
CA SER A 452 3.78 -19.83 -12.08
C SER A 452 4.05 -21.33 -12.08
N LYS A 453 4.36 -21.91 -13.24
CA LYS A 453 4.74 -23.32 -13.40
C LYS A 453 6.03 -23.64 -12.64
N LEU A 454 7.00 -22.73 -12.63
CA LEU A 454 8.27 -22.88 -11.89
C LEU A 454 8.09 -22.76 -10.36
N ALA A 455 7.06 -22.03 -9.90
CA ALA A 455 6.78 -21.85 -8.48
C ALA A 455 6.19 -23.11 -7.82
N ALA A 456 5.49 -23.94 -8.60
CA ALA A 456 4.76 -25.09 -8.10
C ALA A 456 5.61 -26.01 -7.18
N PRO A 457 5.07 -26.48 -6.04
CA PRO A 457 3.69 -26.30 -5.56
C PRO A 457 3.47 -25.02 -4.74
N VAL A 458 4.46 -24.14 -4.59
CA VAL A 458 4.27 -22.85 -3.91
C VAL A 458 3.33 -22.01 -4.77
N PRO A 459 2.24 -21.44 -4.22
CA PRO A 459 1.33 -20.64 -5.02
C PRO A 459 2.04 -19.41 -5.58
N LEU A 460 1.64 -19.00 -6.78
CA LEU A 460 2.07 -17.76 -7.40
C LEU A 460 0.87 -16.89 -7.78
N PHE A 461 0.87 -15.65 -7.31
CA PHE A 461 -0.13 -14.66 -7.69
C PHE A 461 0.36 -13.80 -8.85
N GLY A 462 -0.46 -13.71 -9.89
CA GLY A 462 -0.22 -12.80 -11.01
C GLY A 462 -0.63 -11.37 -10.66
N ASN A 463 0.17 -10.39 -11.09
CA ASN A 463 -0.13 -8.98 -10.87
C ASN A 463 0.23 -8.16 -12.12
N GLY A 464 -0.68 -7.27 -12.51
CA GLY A 464 -0.44 -6.28 -13.55
C GLY A 464 -1.63 -6.12 -14.49
N ASP A 465 -2.05 -4.87 -14.69
CA ASP A 465 -2.98 -4.47 -15.75
C ASP A 465 -4.39 -5.08 -15.74
N ILE A 466 -4.79 -5.66 -14.61
CA ILE A 466 -6.19 -6.05 -14.38
C ILE A 466 -7.02 -4.79 -14.12
N LEU A 467 -7.89 -4.43 -15.08
CA LEU A 467 -8.90 -3.38 -14.92
C LEU A 467 -10.32 -3.93 -15.12
N THR A 468 -10.52 -5.08 -15.74
CA THR A 468 -11.85 -5.69 -15.91
C THR A 468 -11.90 -7.15 -15.50
N TYR A 469 -13.12 -7.71 -15.43
CA TYR A 469 -13.28 -9.13 -15.16
C TYR A 469 -12.72 -10.00 -16.28
N GLU A 470 -12.78 -9.58 -17.54
CA GLU A 470 -12.16 -10.31 -18.66
C GLU A 470 -10.64 -10.36 -18.53
N ASP A 471 -10.00 -9.26 -18.11
CA ASP A 471 -8.55 -9.28 -17.83
C ASP A 471 -8.24 -10.35 -16.76
N ALA A 472 -9.09 -10.44 -15.73
CA ALA A 472 -8.93 -11.42 -14.67
C ALA A 472 -9.22 -12.85 -15.13
N MET A 473 -10.24 -13.09 -15.97
CA MET A 473 -10.52 -14.41 -16.51
C MET A 473 -9.37 -14.88 -17.41
N LYS A 474 -8.86 -14.02 -18.28
CA LYS A 474 -7.67 -14.32 -19.08
C LYS A 474 -6.44 -14.60 -18.22
N ALA A 475 -6.27 -13.87 -17.12
CA ALA A 475 -5.22 -14.17 -16.15
C ALA A 475 -5.40 -15.53 -15.46
N ARG A 476 -6.65 -15.95 -15.17
CA ARG A 476 -6.96 -17.27 -14.59
C ARG A 476 -6.70 -18.44 -15.55
N GLU A 477 -6.61 -18.20 -16.85
CA GLU A 477 -6.18 -19.22 -17.83
C GLU A 477 -4.70 -19.59 -17.69
N THR A 478 -3.91 -18.77 -16.98
CA THR A 478 -2.50 -19.07 -16.65
C THR A 478 -2.39 -19.98 -15.41
N GLY A 479 -1.21 -20.51 -15.12
CA GLY A 479 -0.96 -21.35 -13.94
C GLY A 479 -0.94 -20.61 -12.58
N VAL A 480 -1.40 -19.36 -12.51
CA VAL A 480 -1.43 -18.58 -11.27
C VAL A 480 -2.49 -19.13 -10.30
N SER A 481 -2.17 -19.13 -9.00
CA SER A 481 -3.10 -19.58 -7.95
C SER A 481 -4.13 -18.52 -7.54
N GLY A 482 -3.93 -17.28 -7.98
CA GLY A 482 -4.77 -16.14 -7.63
C GLY A 482 -4.27 -14.87 -8.30
N ILE A 483 -5.04 -13.80 -8.14
CA ILE A 483 -4.79 -12.52 -8.83
C ILE A 483 -4.65 -11.42 -7.80
N MET A 484 -3.58 -10.63 -7.92
CA MET A 484 -3.44 -9.40 -7.17
C MET A 484 -3.88 -8.20 -8.00
N VAL A 485 -4.89 -7.47 -7.51
CA VAL A 485 -5.46 -6.27 -8.13
C VAL A 485 -4.85 -5.02 -7.49
N ALA A 486 -4.33 -4.11 -8.32
CA ALA A 486 -3.64 -2.89 -7.86
C ALA A 486 -4.38 -1.62 -8.32
N ARG A 487 -3.87 -0.93 -9.35
CA ARG A 487 -4.48 0.30 -9.88
C ARG A 487 -5.93 0.11 -10.34
N GLY A 488 -6.30 -1.08 -10.81
CA GLY A 488 -7.68 -1.41 -11.14
C GLY A 488 -8.64 -1.16 -9.98
N ALA A 489 -8.26 -1.52 -8.75
CA ALA A 489 -9.07 -1.27 -7.55
C ALA A 489 -9.16 0.23 -7.21
N LEU A 490 -8.12 1.02 -7.47
CA LEU A 490 -8.15 2.48 -7.26
C LEU A 490 -9.09 3.18 -8.26
N ILE A 491 -9.22 2.64 -9.48
CA ILE A 491 -10.12 3.17 -10.50
C ILE A 491 -11.56 2.66 -10.26
N LYS A 492 -11.70 1.38 -9.90
CA LYS A 492 -12.98 0.69 -9.64
C LYS A 492 -12.85 -0.23 -8.43
N PRO A 493 -13.19 0.21 -7.20
CA PRO A 493 -13.18 -0.67 -6.03
C PRO A 493 -14.10 -1.88 -6.18
N TRP A 494 -15.20 -1.75 -6.94
CA TRP A 494 -16.14 -2.83 -7.27
C TRP A 494 -15.60 -3.83 -8.29
N LEU A 495 -14.38 -3.67 -8.80
CA LEU A 495 -13.74 -4.63 -9.71
C LEU A 495 -13.67 -6.05 -9.10
N PHE A 496 -13.53 -6.17 -7.79
CA PHE A 496 -13.59 -7.47 -7.12
C PHE A 496 -14.95 -8.16 -7.31
N THR A 497 -16.05 -7.39 -7.24
CA THR A 497 -17.41 -7.88 -7.53
C THR A 497 -17.56 -8.24 -9.00
N GLU A 498 -17.07 -7.39 -9.92
CA GLU A 498 -17.07 -7.71 -11.36
C GLU A 498 -16.36 -9.04 -11.66
N ILE A 499 -15.20 -9.29 -11.04
CA ILE A 499 -14.42 -10.52 -11.21
C ILE A 499 -15.14 -11.73 -10.62
N LYS A 500 -15.83 -11.58 -9.48
CA LYS A 500 -16.57 -12.68 -8.85
C LYS A 500 -17.86 -13.03 -9.60
N GLU A 501 -18.53 -12.03 -10.16
CA GLU A 501 -19.78 -12.19 -10.89
C GLU A 501 -19.60 -12.40 -12.40
N ASN A 502 -18.36 -12.30 -12.91
CA ASN A 502 -18.03 -12.39 -14.34
C ASN A 502 -18.87 -11.45 -15.21
N ARG A 503 -19.06 -10.22 -14.75
CA ARG A 503 -19.81 -9.19 -15.50
C ARG A 503 -19.31 -7.79 -15.19
N HIS A 504 -19.57 -6.88 -16.11
CA HIS A 504 -19.38 -5.46 -15.85
C HIS A 504 -20.44 -4.88 -14.92
N TRP A 505 -20.02 -3.92 -14.10
CA TRP A 505 -20.89 -3.10 -13.29
C TRP A 505 -20.90 -1.68 -13.84
N ASP A 506 -22.07 -1.20 -14.27
CA ASP A 506 -22.27 0.18 -14.70
C ASP A 506 -23.06 0.97 -13.64
N ILE A 507 -22.43 1.19 -12.48
CA ILE A 507 -23.08 1.86 -11.35
C ILE A 507 -23.31 3.36 -11.62
N SER A 508 -24.38 3.87 -11.02
CA SER A 508 -24.80 5.27 -11.10
C SER A 508 -23.82 6.22 -10.40
N SER A 509 -23.97 7.52 -10.66
CA SER A 509 -23.23 8.57 -9.95
C SER A 509 -23.50 8.57 -8.44
N GLY A 510 -24.75 8.31 -8.04
CA GLY A 510 -25.17 8.24 -6.63
C GLY A 510 -24.49 7.09 -5.89
N GLU A 511 -24.49 5.88 -6.46
CA GLU A 511 -23.78 4.73 -5.88
C GLU A 511 -22.28 5.00 -5.76
N ARG A 512 -21.68 5.68 -6.75
CA ARG A 512 -20.27 6.10 -6.67
C ARG A 512 -20.02 7.12 -5.56
N LEU A 513 -20.93 8.07 -5.37
CA LEU A 513 -20.81 9.05 -4.29
C LEU A 513 -20.97 8.39 -2.92
N ASP A 514 -21.85 7.40 -2.79
CA ASP A 514 -22.03 6.63 -1.57
C ASP A 514 -20.76 5.85 -1.19
N ILE A 515 -20.04 5.31 -2.17
CA ILE A 515 -18.73 4.68 -1.96
C ILE A 515 -17.70 5.67 -1.40
N LEU A 516 -17.69 6.91 -1.90
CA LEU A 516 -16.82 7.97 -1.36
C LEU A 516 -17.25 8.41 0.05
N ARG A 517 -18.55 8.37 0.33
CA ARG A 517 -19.11 8.60 1.67
C ARG A 517 -18.67 7.51 2.65
N ASP A 518 -18.69 6.24 2.23
CA ASP A 518 -18.18 5.13 3.04
C ASP A 518 -16.70 5.31 3.38
N PHE A 519 -15.88 5.65 2.39
CA PHE A 519 -14.46 5.95 2.62
C PHE A 519 -14.29 7.10 3.61
N SER A 520 -15.07 8.17 3.46
CA SER A 520 -15.03 9.32 4.36
C SER A 520 -15.40 8.91 5.79
N ASN A 521 -16.48 8.16 5.97
CA ASN A 521 -16.92 7.62 7.25
C ASN A 521 -15.85 6.73 7.91
N TYR A 522 -15.28 5.79 7.17
CA TYR A 522 -14.18 4.95 7.65
C TYR A 522 -12.93 5.77 7.99
N GLY A 523 -12.67 6.85 7.26
CA GLY A 523 -11.61 7.81 7.55
C GLY A 523 -11.83 8.56 8.87
N LEU A 524 -13.06 9.02 9.15
CA LEU A 524 -13.41 9.67 10.41
C LEU A 524 -13.31 8.73 11.62
N GLU A 525 -13.60 7.45 11.42
CA GLU A 525 -13.35 6.41 12.42
C GLU A 525 -11.85 6.19 12.66
N HIS A 526 -11.06 6.09 11.59
CA HIS A 526 -9.66 5.69 11.65
C HIS A 526 -8.69 6.82 12.03
N TRP A 527 -8.86 8.02 11.47
CA TRP A 527 -7.99 9.18 11.69
C TRP A 527 -8.59 10.20 12.65
N GLY A 528 -9.91 10.23 12.77
CA GLY A 528 -10.63 11.06 13.72
C GLY A 528 -11.72 11.91 13.10
N SER A 529 -12.68 12.29 13.95
CA SER A 529 -13.76 13.19 13.58
C SER A 529 -13.53 14.62 14.07
N ASP A 530 -12.37 14.93 14.65
CA ASP A 530 -11.92 16.30 14.90
C ASP A 530 -11.39 16.96 13.61
N THR A 531 -11.08 18.26 13.67
CA THR A 531 -10.58 19.00 12.49
C THR A 531 -9.37 18.31 11.82
N GLN A 532 -8.42 17.81 12.62
CA GLN A 532 -7.24 17.13 12.08
C GLN A 532 -7.60 15.81 11.38
N GLY A 533 -8.49 15.02 11.98
CA GLY A 533 -8.95 13.77 11.38
C GLY A 533 -9.76 13.97 10.10
N VAL A 534 -10.62 15.00 10.05
CA VAL A 534 -11.35 15.40 8.84
C VAL A 534 -10.39 15.79 7.72
N GLU A 535 -9.43 16.68 7.98
CA GLU A 535 -8.49 17.13 6.94
C GLU A 535 -7.52 16.02 6.49
N LYS A 536 -7.18 15.10 7.39
CA LYS A 536 -6.42 13.90 7.04
C LYS A 536 -7.26 12.98 6.14
N THR A 537 -8.53 12.76 6.47
CA THR A 537 -9.48 12.00 5.64
C THR A 537 -9.60 12.63 4.25
N ARG A 538 -9.81 13.95 4.18
CA ARG A 538 -9.87 14.72 2.94
C ARG A 538 -8.62 14.53 2.10
N SER A 539 -7.44 14.66 2.71
CA SER A 539 -6.17 14.51 2.00
C SER A 539 -6.04 13.15 1.32
N PHE A 540 -6.44 12.05 1.98
CA PHE A 540 -6.40 10.72 1.38
C PHE A 540 -7.52 10.48 0.37
N LEU A 541 -8.71 11.07 0.58
CA LEU A 541 -9.80 11.04 -0.39
C LEU A 541 -9.38 11.70 -1.71
N LEU A 542 -8.73 12.88 -1.65
CA LEU A 542 -8.24 13.59 -2.82
C LEU A 542 -7.14 12.82 -3.56
N GLU A 543 -6.25 12.12 -2.84
CA GLU A 543 -5.28 11.22 -3.46
C GLU A 543 -5.97 10.09 -4.23
N TRP A 544 -7.04 9.54 -3.67
CA TRP A 544 -7.78 8.46 -4.32
C TRP A 544 -8.61 8.96 -5.51
N LEU A 545 -9.26 10.13 -5.42
CA LEU A 545 -9.98 10.78 -6.53
C LEU A 545 -9.08 10.97 -7.76
N SER A 546 -7.79 11.24 -7.56
CA SER A 546 -6.83 11.34 -8.67
C SER A 546 -6.64 10.05 -9.50
N PHE A 547 -7.11 8.90 -8.99
CA PHE A 547 -7.19 7.65 -9.74
C PHE A 547 -8.62 7.34 -10.20
N LEU A 548 -9.61 7.56 -9.32
CA LEU A 548 -11.02 7.28 -9.60
C LEU A 548 -11.52 8.03 -10.84
N CYS A 549 -11.04 9.25 -11.08
CA CYS A 549 -11.43 10.08 -12.23
C CYS A 549 -11.12 9.47 -13.60
N ARG A 550 -10.39 8.35 -13.63
CA ARG A 550 -10.08 7.59 -14.84
C ARG A 550 -11.15 6.56 -15.21
N TYR A 551 -12.10 6.30 -14.32
CA TYR A 551 -13.21 5.41 -14.59
C TYR A 551 -14.17 6.05 -15.59
N ILE A 552 -14.50 5.31 -16.64
CA ILE A 552 -15.52 5.69 -17.61
C ILE A 552 -16.71 4.73 -17.43
N PRO A 553 -17.93 5.24 -17.21
CA PRO A 553 -19.13 4.40 -17.16
C PRO A 553 -19.24 3.48 -18.38
N VAL A 554 -19.60 2.22 -18.14
CA VAL A 554 -19.58 1.18 -19.19
C VAL A 554 -20.58 1.54 -20.30
N GLY A 555 -21.74 2.10 -19.94
CA GLY A 555 -22.73 2.57 -20.90
C GLY A 555 -22.26 3.70 -21.82
N LEU A 556 -21.18 4.40 -21.47
CA LEU A 556 -20.60 5.50 -22.25
C LEU A 556 -19.52 5.03 -23.24
N LEU A 557 -18.89 3.88 -22.98
CA LEU A 557 -17.87 3.33 -23.85
C LEU A 557 -18.47 2.90 -25.20
N GLU A 558 -17.77 3.22 -26.28
CA GLU A 558 -18.06 2.66 -27.61
C GLU A 558 -17.54 1.23 -27.70
N ARG A 559 -16.38 0.96 -27.08
CA ARG A 559 -15.77 -0.36 -26.99
C ARG A 559 -15.53 -0.72 -25.54
N VAL A 560 -16.15 -1.81 -25.11
CA VAL A 560 -15.91 -2.45 -23.82
C VAL A 560 -14.96 -3.63 -24.04
N PRO A 561 -13.94 -3.85 -23.18
CA PRO A 561 -13.58 -3.05 -22.00
C PRO A 561 -12.64 -1.86 -22.29
N GLN A 562 -12.65 -0.88 -21.38
CA GLN A 562 -11.59 0.14 -21.26
C GLN A 562 -10.28 -0.55 -20.84
N LYS A 563 -9.18 -0.25 -21.52
CA LYS A 563 -7.85 -0.74 -21.12
C LYS A 563 -7.23 0.15 -20.04
N ILE A 564 -6.41 -0.44 -19.17
CA ILE A 564 -5.79 0.31 -18.06
C ILE A 564 -4.83 1.42 -18.50
N ASN A 565 -4.29 1.35 -19.70
CA ASN A 565 -3.43 2.39 -20.26
C ASN A 565 -4.22 3.48 -21.00
N GLU A 566 -5.49 3.24 -21.31
CA GLU A 566 -6.34 4.24 -21.94
C GLU A 566 -6.67 5.38 -20.97
N ARG A 567 -6.77 6.59 -21.50
CA ARG A 567 -7.19 7.79 -20.78
C ARG A 567 -8.53 8.27 -21.30
N PRO A 568 -9.44 8.72 -20.43
CA PRO A 568 -10.68 9.33 -20.90
C PRO A 568 -10.36 10.61 -21.69
N PRO A 569 -10.90 10.79 -22.90
CA PRO A 569 -11.01 12.11 -23.51
C PRO A 569 -11.97 12.99 -22.68
N PHE A 570 -12.15 14.26 -23.05
CA PHE A 570 -13.22 15.06 -22.44
C PHE A 570 -14.59 14.53 -22.86
N TYR A 571 -15.43 14.18 -21.89
CA TYR A 571 -16.79 13.69 -22.11
C TYR A 571 -17.75 14.24 -21.05
N MET A 572 -19.02 14.41 -21.44
CA MET A 572 -20.12 14.64 -20.51
C MET A 572 -20.63 13.30 -20.00
N GLY A 573 -20.66 13.13 -18.68
CA GLY A 573 -21.32 12.01 -18.03
C GLY A 573 -22.83 12.04 -18.24
N ARG A 574 -23.54 11.01 -17.74
CA ARG A 574 -25.01 10.94 -17.80
C ARG A 574 -25.69 12.04 -16.99
N ASP A 575 -24.99 12.53 -15.97
CA ASP A 575 -25.42 13.62 -15.12
C ASP A 575 -24.21 14.49 -14.71
N TYR A 576 -24.50 15.56 -13.97
CA TYR A 576 -23.48 16.50 -13.46
C TYR A 576 -22.41 15.80 -12.61
N MET A 577 -22.82 14.89 -11.73
CA MET A 577 -21.93 14.22 -10.78
C MET A 577 -20.97 13.27 -11.51
N GLU A 578 -21.42 12.60 -12.57
CA GLU A 578 -20.56 11.79 -13.42
C GLU A 578 -19.48 12.63 -14.10
N SER A 579 -19.86 13.78 -14.67
CA SER A 579 -18.92 14.73 -15.27
C SER A 579 -17.94 15.28 -14.23
N LEU A 580 -18.42 15.63 -13.03
CA LEU A 580 -17.59 16.15 -11.95
C LEU A 580 -16.54 15.11 -11.50
N MET A 581 -16.96 13.85 -11.32
CA MET A 581 -16.05 12.76 -10.98
C MET A 581 -15.07 12.42 -12.10
N ALA A 582 -15.40 12.68 -13.37
CA ALA A 582 -14.50 12.47 -14.51
C ALA A 582 -13.45 13.57 -14.65
N SER A 583 -13.63 14.72 -13.98
CA SER A 583 -12.70 15.84 -14.08
C SER A 583 -11.32 15.47 -13.54
N GLN A 584 -10.28 15.99 -14.20
CA GLN A 584 -8.88 15.86 -13.77
C GLN A 584 -8.40 17.10 -12.99
N HIS A 585 -9.26 18.09 -12.77
CA HIS A 585 -8.92 19.30 -12.05
C HIS A 585 -9.06 19.10 -10.54
N VAL A 586 -8.04 19.54 -9.81
CA VAL A 586 -7.99 19.42 -8.34
C VAL A 586 -9.16 20.15 -7.68
N ASP A 587 -9.59 21.30 -8.21
CA ASP A 587 -10.69 22.07 -7.66
C ASP A 587 -12.02 21.31 -7.70
N ASP A 588 -12.24 20.47 -8.73
CA ASP A 588 -13.42 19.61 -8.80
C ASP A 588 -13.35 18.48 -7.76
N TRP A 589 -12.16 17.92 -7.53
CA TRP A 589 -11.97 16.93 -6.46
C TRP A 589 -12.15 17.54 -5.07
N ILE A 590 -11.69 18.77 -4.88
CA ILE A 590 -11.93 19.55 -3.65
C ILE A 590 -13.44 19.71 -3.48
N HIS A 591 -14.16 20.11 -4.53
CA HIS A 591 -15.61 20.27 -4.46
C HIS A 591 -16.32 18.97 -4.05
N ILE A 592 -15.98 17.82 -4.64
CA ILE A 592 -16.51 16.51 -4.22
C ILE A 592 -16.20 16.26 -2.74
N SER A 593 -14.99 16.56 -2.29
CA SER A 593 -14.62 16.39 -0.88
C SER A 593 -15.40 17.31 0.05
N GLU A 594 -15.80 18.51 -0.39
CA GLU A 594 -16.62 19.43 0.39
C GLU A 594 -18.05 18.92 0.57
N MET A 595 -18.59 18.22 -0.43
CA MET A 595 -19.90 17.57 -0.30
C MET A 595 -19.93 16.49 0.80
N LEU A 596 -18.78 15.89 1.11
CA LEU A 596 -18.67 14.77 2.05
C LEU A 596 -18.11 15.17 3.43
N LEU A 597 -17.24 16.18 3.47
CA LEU A 597 -16.47 16.58 4.65
C LEU A 597 -16.63 18.08 4.98
N GLY A 598 -17.57 18.76 4.33
CA GLY A 598 -17.82 20.20 4.44
C GLY A 598 -16.70 21.08 3.87
N PRO A 599 -16.79 22.41 4.00
CA PRO A 599 -15.94 23.36 3.29
C PRO A 599 -14.46 23.25 3.70
N VAL A 600 -13.57 23.50 2.74
CA VAL A 600 -12.13 23.57 3.02
C VAL A 600 -11.72 24.90 3.68
N PRO A 601 -10.59 24.96 4.41
CA PRO A 601 -10.02 26.23 4.85
C PRO A 601 -9.72 27.17 3.66
N LYS A 602 -9.82 28.50 3.86
CA LYS A 602 -9.67 29.52 2.79
C LYS A 602 -8.41 29.37 1.92
N ASN A 603 -7.29 28.94 2.52
CA ASN A 603 -5.99 28.78 1.83
C ASN A 603 -5.65 27.31 1.56
N PHE A 604 -6.64 26.43 1.51
CA PHE A 604 -6.43 25.02 1.23
C PHE A 604 -5.97 24.84 -0.23
N SER A 605 -4.88 24.11 -0.41
CA SER A 605 -4.41 23.68 -1.73
C SER A 605 -4.04 22.21 -1.68
N PHE A 606 -4.21 21.52 -2.79
CA PHE A 606 -3.85 20.12 -2.89
C PHE A 606 -3.06 19.87 -4.16
N LEU A 607 -2.03 19.03 -4.06
CA LEU A 607 -1.27 18.57 -5.21
C LEU A 607 -1.09 17.06 -5.07
N PRO A 608 -1.69 16.21 -5.91
CA PRO A 608 -1.63 14.76 -5.76
C PRO A 608 -0.19 14.25 -5.73
N LYS A 609 0.11 13.26 -4.88
CA LYS A 609 1.45 12.65 -4.80
C LYS A 609 1.78 11.85 -6.05
N HIS A 610 0.77 11.23 -6.64
CA HIS A 610 0.89 10.51 -7.89
C HIS A 610 0.32 11.39 -8.99
N LYS A 611 1.14 11.71 -10.00
CA LYS A 611 0.59 12.34 -11.20
C LYS A 611 -0.34 11.32 -11.85
N ALA A 612 -1.65 11.60 -11.90
CA ALA A 612 -2.63 10.83 -12.67
C ALA A 612 -2.20 10.63 -14.14
N ASN A 613 -1.34 11.55 -14.61
CA ASN A 613 -0.79 11.64 -15.97
C ASN A 613 0.57 10.93 -16.15
N ALA A 614 1.09 10.19 -15.17
CA ALA A 614 2.30 9.41 -15.39
C ALA A 614 2.02 8.27 -16.40
N TYR A 615 2.60 8.40 -17.60
CA TYR A 615 2.63 7.37 -18.64
C TYR A 615 3.42 6.13 -18.20
#